data_AF-A0A7C1ULF8-F1
#
_entry.id   AF-A0A7C1ULF8-F1
#
_cell.length_a   1.000
_cell.length_b   1.000
_cell.length_c   1.000
_cell.angle_alpha   90.00
_cell.angle_beta   90.00
_cell.angle_gamma   90.00
#
_symmetry.space_group_name_H-M   'P 1'
#
loop_
_entity.id
_entity.type
_entity.pdbx_description
1 polymer ?
#
loop_
_entity_poly.entity_id
_entity_poly.type
_entity_poly.pdbx_seq_one_letter_code
_entity_poly.pdbx_strand_id
1 'polypeptide(L)' 'MTLSEFFHMGGYAFYVWTAYGITLVVLLINILLPMQQHHKQLNRIARRVRRQRRNL' A
#
# COMPACT_ATOMS: atom_id res chain seq x y z
N MET A 1 -15.61 -0.69 32.70
CA MET A 1 -14.70 -1.00 31.58
C MET A 1 -15.19 -0.25 30.35
N THR A 2 -14.98 1.06 30.33
CA THR A 2 -15.35 1.91 29.19
C THR A 2 -14.26 1.87 28.13
N LEU A 3 -14.60 2.10 26.86
CA LEU A 3 -13.61 2.21 25.78
C LEU A 3 -12.49 3.21 26.12
N SER A 4 -12.84 4.30 26.82
CA SER A 4 -11.88 5.32 27.27
C SER A 4 -10.81 4.76 28.21
N GLU A 5 -11.15 3.83 29.13
CA GLU A 5 -10.16 3.14 29.98
C GLU A 5 -9.22 2.26 29.15
N PHE A 6 -9.69 1.63 28.07
CA PHE A 6 -8.88 0.78 27.18
C PHE A 6 -7.82 1.59 26.42
N PHE A 7 -8.16 2.83 26.03
CA PHE A 7 -7.21 3.78 25.43
C PHE A 7 -6.29 4.44 26.47
N HIS A 8 -6.75 4.56 27.73
CA HIS A 8 -6.04 5.22 28.83
C HIS A 8 -5.44 4.22 29.84
N MET A 9 -5.17 2.96 29.46
CA MET A 9 -4.35 2.04 30.25
C MET A 9 -2.88 2.48 30.15
N GLY A 10 -2.50 3.48 30.94
CA GLY A 10 -1.18 4.12 31.06
C GLY A 10 -0.03 3.39 30.34
N GLY A 11 0.22 3.76 29.08
CA GLY A 11 1.36 3.30 28.27
C GLY A 11 1.08 2.15 27.28
N TYR A 12 0.19 1.20 27.59
CA TYR A 12 0.01 -0.01 26.75
C TYR A 12 -0.72 0.25 25.43
N ALA A 13 -1.69 1.17 25.42
CA ALA A 13 -2.44 1.51 24.22
C ALA A 13 -1.54 2.00 23.08
N PHE A 14 -0.46 2.74 23.41
CA PHE A 14 0.48 3.23 22.40
C PHE A 14 1.22 2.10 21.68
N TYR A 15 1.66 1.06 22.40
CA TYR A 15 2.33 -0.10 21.81
C TYR A 15 1.41 -0.88 20.86
N VAL A 16 0.15 -1.04 21.24
CA VAL A 16 -0.85 -1.75 20.42
C VAL A 16 -1.15 -0.96 19.14
N TRP A 17 -1.41 0.35 19.27
CA TRP A 17 -1.70 1.22 18.13
C TRP A 17 -0.52 1.38 17.18
N THR A 18 0.72 1.47 17.68
CA THR A 18 1.91 1.53 16.83
C THR A 18 2.15 0.21 16.10
N ALA A 19 1.95 -0.94 16.75
CA ALA A 19 2.03 -2.25 16.08
C ALA A 19 0.99 -2.38 14.95
N TYR A 20 -0.26 -1.98 15.19
CA TYR A 20 -1.29 -1.93 14.15
C TYR A 20 -0.95 -0.95 13.04
N GLY A 21 -0.42 0.23 13.37
CA GLY A 21 0.02 1.24 12.39
C GLY A 21 1.14 0.72 11.48
N ILE A 22 2.16 0.08 12.05
CA ILE A 22 3.25 -0.54 11.27
C ILE A 22 2.70 -1.64 10.37
N THR A 23 1.83 -2.50 10.90
CA THR A 23 1.20 -3.58 10.12
C THR A 23 0.39 -3.01 8.95
N LEU A 24 -0.41 -1.97 9.19
CA LEU A 24 -1.18 -1.29 8.15
C LEU A 24 -0.26 -0.69 7.08
N VAL A 25 0.83 -0.04 7.48
CA VAL A 25 1.82 0.54 6.54
C VAL A 25 2.46 -0.55 5.68
N VAL A 26 2.88 -1.67 6.27
CA VAL A 26 3.46 -2.80 5.51
C VAL A 26 2.45 -3.36 4.52
N LEU A 27 1.19 -3.54 4.95
CA LEU A 27 0.11 -4.04 4.09
C LEU A 27 -0.17 -3.09 2.92
N LEU A 28 -0.26 -1.79 3.20
CA LEU A 28 -0.46 -0.76 2.18
C LEU A 28 0.70 -0.73 1.19
N ILE A 29 1.95 -0.79 1.64
CA ILE A 29 3.13 -0.84 0.75
C ILE A 29 3.06 -2.09 -0.12
N ASN A 30 2.71 -3.24 0.45
CA ASN A 30 2.61 -4.50 -0.27
C ASN A 30 1.54 -4.47 -1.38
N ILE A 31 0.46 -3.71 -1.20
CA ILE A 31 -0.61 -3.55 -2.19
C ILE A 31 -0.29 -2.43 -3.19
N LEU A 32 0.22 -1.29 -2.73
CA LEU A 32 0.49 -0.12 -3.56
C LEU A 32 1.63 -0.37 -4.55
N LEU A 33 2.68 -1.10 -4.14
CA LEU A 33 3.82 -1.44 -5.02
C LEU A 33 3.39 -2.20 -6.29
N PRO A 34 2.70 -3.36 -6.22
CA PRO A 34 2.25 -4.08 -7.40
C PRO A 34 1.22 -3.27 -8.19
N MET A 35 0.32 -2.54 -7.53
CA MET A 35 -0.70 -1.74 -8.22
C MET A 35 -0.08 -0.62 -9.09
N GLN A 36 0.99 0.02 -8.60
CA GLN A 36 1.77 0.97 -9.39
C GLN A 36 2.54 0.31 -10.54
N GLN A 37 3.04 -0.92 -10.33
CA GLN A 37 3.75 -1.67 -11.36
C GLN A 37 2.83 -2.13 -12.49
N HIS A 38 1.61 -2.59 -12.17
CA HIS A 38 0.60 -2.97 -13.15
C HIS A 38 0.26 -1.83 -14.11
N HIS A 39 0.08 -0.61 -13.58
CA HIS A 39 -0.16 0.58 -14.41
C HIS A 39 1.02 0.90 -15.35
N LYS A 40 2.26 0.71 -14.88
CA LYS A 40 3.47 0.93 -15.71
C LYS A 40 3.61 -0.12 -16.81
N GLN A 41 3.24 -1.37 -16.55
CA GLN A 41 3.33 -2.47 -17.51
C GLN A 41 2.38 -2.28 -18.69
N LEU A 42 1.11 -1.91 -18.46
CA LEU A 42 0.15 -1.64 -19.53
C LEU A 42 0.65 -0.52 -20.47
N ASN A 43 1.15 0.57 -19.88
CA ASN A 43 1.70 1.69 -20.63
C ASN A 43 2.96 1.31 -21.44
N ARG A 44 3.73 0.32 -20.99
CA ARG A 44 4.92 -0.17 -21.70
C ARG A 44 4.53 -1.00 -22.92
N ILE A 45 3.45 -1.80 -22.82
CA ILE A 45 2.92 -2.60 -23.92
C ILE A 45 2.30 -1.69 -24.99
N ALA A 46 1.45 -0.72 -24.59
CA ALA A 46 0.83 0.23 -25.51
C ALA A 46 1.87 1.03 -26.34
N ARG A 47 2.99 1.42 -25.70
CA ARG A 47 4.10 2.10 -26.38
C ARG A 47 4.85 1.19 -27.37
N ARG A 48 4.98 -0.11 -27.10
CA ARG A 48 5.64 -1.07 -28.01
C ARG A 48 4.80 -1.30 -29.27
N VAL A 49 3.49 -1.47 -29.12
CA VAL A 49 2.56 -1.66 -30.26
C VAL A 49 2.58 -0.46 -31.22
N ARG A 50 2.60 0.76 -30.69
CA ARG A 50 2.70 1.98 -31.52
C ARG A 50 3.99 2.09 -32.32
N ARG A 51 5.11 1.55 -31.83
CA ARG A 51 6.40 1.58 -32.56
C ARG A 51 6.44 0.52 -33.65
N GLN A 52 5.89 -0.68 -33.40
CA GLN A 52 5.83 -1.73 -34.43
C GLN A 52 4.92 -1.33 -35.61
N ARG A 53 3.79 -0.66 -35.36
CA ARG A 53 2.93 -0.12 -36.42
C ARG A 53 3.54 1.01 -37.26
N ARG A 54 4.65 1.62 -36.83
CA ARG A 54 5.31 2.71 -37.57
C ARG A 54 6.47 2.22 -38.44
N ASN A 55 6.92 0.98 -38.22
CA ASN A 55 8.02 0.35 -38.95
C ASN A 55 7.55 -0.81 -39.86
N LEU A 56 6.23 -0.98 -40.01
CA LEU A 56 5.55 -1.79 -41.02
C LEU A 56 4.79 -0.83 -41.93
#